data_AF-A0A673VK50-F1
#
_entry.id   AF-A0A673VK50-F1
#
_cell.length_a   1.000
_cell.length_b   1.000
_cell.length_c   1.000
_cell.angle_alpha   90.00
_cell.angle_beta   90.00
_cell.angle_gamma   90.00
#
_symmetry.space_group_name_H-M   'P 1'
#
loop_
_entity.id
_entity.type
_entity.pdbx_description
1 polymer ?
#
loop_
_entity_poly.entity_id
_entity_poly.type
_entity_poly.pdbx_seq_one_letter_code
_entity_poly.pdbx_strand_id
1 'polypeptide(L)'
;MAAQEEKEAQVMGRERGFVASWKRRLWQHAPGPRMGAPVLLLSFPCSAGPFLVCRDDLGARLPFFPGLSLLGHGLGQRLRSPLVAAWLKKIFGDHPIPQYEVNSRTTEILYHLSERNRLRDRDVCLVIEDLKQKASEYESEAKHLQDLLMGSVNFSPANLSGAGSRYLNALVDSAVALETKDSSLASFIPAVNDLTSDLFRTKSKNEEIKLELAKLEKNLTATLVLEKCLREDLKKAELHLSAERAKVDNRLQNMDFLKAKSEEFRFGIRAAEEQLSTRGMDASLSHQSLVALSEKLAELKRQTIPLKKKLESYLDLMPNPSLAQVKIEEAKWELDAIEAELTKKVNMMEL
;
A
#
# COMPACT_ATOMS: atom_id res chain seq x y z
N MET A 1 5.45 -66.94 -37.37
CA MET A 1 4.87 -66.64 -36.05
C MET A 1 5.72 -65.65 -35.25
N ALA A 2 7.03 -65.85 -35.09
CA ALA A 2 7.90 -64.92 -34.35
C ALA A 2 7.89 -63.45 -34.86
N ALA A 3 7.79 -63.22 -36.17
CA ALA A 3 7.74 -61.86 -36.75
C ALA A 3 6.41 -61.12 -36.54
N GLN A 4 5.34 -61.83 -36.14
CA GLN A 4 4.03 -61.23 -35.85
C GLN A 4 3.98 -60.77 -34.38
N GLU A 5 4.53 -61.57 -33.46
CA GLU A 5 4.64 -61.21 -32.03
C GLU A 5 5.57 -60.00 -31.81
N GLU A 6 6.62 -59.86 -32.61
CA GLU A 6 7.54 -58.71 -32.50
C GLU A 6 6.89 -57.39 -32.97
N LYS A 7 5.98 -57.45 -33.96
CA LYS A 7 5.19 -56.29 -34.40
C LYS A 7 4.12 -55.91 -33.37
N GLU A 8 3.45 -56.88 -32.77
CA GLU A 8 2.45 -56.63 -31.71
C GLU A 8 3.11 -56.05 -30.44
N ALA A 9 4.31 -56.52 -30.07
CA ALA A 9 5.09 -55.95 -28.98
C ALA A 9 5.53 -54.50 -29.24
N GLN A 10 5.85 -54.15 -30.50
CA GLN A 10 6.21 -52.79 -30.92
C GLN A 10 5.02 -51.83 -30.91
N VAL A 11 3.83 -52.30 -31.32
CA VAL A 11 2.58 -51.53 -31.29
C VAL A 11 2.14 -51.28 -29.84
N MET A 12 2.17 -52.32 -29.00
CA MET A 12 1.89 -52.21 -27.56
C MET A 12 2.93 -51.35 -26.80
N GLY A 13 4.16 -51.27 -27.31
CA GLY A 13 5.19 -50.35 -26.80
C GLY A 13 4.90 -48.88 -27.14
N ARG A 14 4.42 -48.60 -28.37
CA ARG A 14 4.03 -47.24 -28.80
C ARG A 14 2.77 -46.75 -28.11
N GLU A 15 1.77 -47.60 -27.90
CA GLU A 15 0.53 -47.22 -27.19
C GLU A 15 0.79 -46.90 -25.71
N ARG A 16 1.65 -47.68 -25.04
CA ARG A 16 2.08 -47.38 -23.65
C ARG A 16 2.87 -46.07 -23.55
N GLY A 17 3.70 -45.77 -24.55
CA GLY A 17 4.39 -44.48 -24.66
C GLY A 17 3.45 -43.29 -24.87
N PHE A 18 2.38 -43.48 -25.66
CA PHE A 18 1.39 -42.45 -25.94
C PHE A 18 0.51 -42.13 -24.72
N VAL A 19 0.07 -43.17 -23.98
CA VAL A 19 -0.71 -43.02 -22.74
C VAL A 19 0.11 -42.37 -21.61
N ALA A 20 1.41 -42.67 -21.53
CA ALA A 20 2.33 -42.03 -20.58
C ALA A 20 2.61 -40.56 -20.93
N SER A 21 2.66 -40.21 -22.22
CA SER A 21 2.79 -38.84 -22.72
C SER A 21 1.52 -38.01 -22.47
N TRP A 22 0.34 -38.60 -22.67
CA TRP A 22 -0.96 -37.98 -22.39
C TRP A 22 -1.18 -37.70 -20.90
N LYS A 23 -0.86 -38.66 -20.02
CA LYS A 23 -0.95 -38.46 -18.56
C LYS A 23 0.00 -37.37 -18.05
N ARG A 24 1.18 -37.22 -18.66
CA ARG A 24 2.16 -36.18 -18.30
C ARG A 24 1.70 -34.79 -18.76
N ARG A 25 1.02 -34.69 -19.90
CA ARG A 25 0.47 -33.44 -20.45
C ARG A 25 -0.76 -32.94 -19.68
N LEU A 26 -1.59 -33.85 -19.18
CA LEU A 26 -2.72 -33.55 -18.28
C LEU A 26 -2.28 -33.06 -16.89
N TRP A 27 -1.11 -33.50 -16.40
CA TRP A 27 -0.55 -33.03 -15.12
C TRP A 27 0.17 -31.67 -15.23
N GLN A 28 0.74 -31.33 -16.40
CA GLN A 28 1.43 -30.05 -16.61
C GLN A 28 0.48 -28.85 -16.83
N HIS A 29 -0.78 -29.09 -17.20
CA HIS A 29 -1.78 -28.05 -17.41
C HIS A 29 -2.86 -27.97 -16.32
N ALA A 30 -2.70 -28.70 -15.22
CA ALA A 30 -3.55 -28.52 -14.04
C ALA A 30 -3.15 -27.24 -13.29
N PRO A 31 -4.06 -26.28 -13.05
CA PRO A 31 -3.74 -25.09 -12.27
C PRO A 31 -3.43 -25.51 -10.83
N GLY A 32 -2.21 -25.20 -10.37
CA GLY A 32 -1.73 -25.53 -9.03
C GLY A 32 -2.56 -24.85 -7.91
N PRO A 33 -2.59 -25.43 -6.69
CA PRO A 33 -3.42 -24.92 -5.61
C PRO A 33 -2.81 -23.62 -5.05
N ARG A 34 -3.43 -22.47 -5.36
CA ARG A 34 -3.29 -21.29 -4.50
C ARG A 34 -4.07 -21.55 -3.22
N MET A 35 -3.36 -21.69 -2.11
CA MET A 35 -3.96 -21.50 -0.79
C MET A 35 -4.45 -20.04 -0.69
N GLY A 36 -5.75 -19.84 -0.46
CA GLY A 36 -6.31 -18.55 -0.07
C GLY A 36 -7.65 -18.17 -0.73
N ALA A 37 -8.75 -18.61 -0.10
CA ALA A 37 -10.10 -18.02 -0.14
C ALA A 37 -10.91 -18.06 -1.47
N PRO A 38 -12.21 -17.74 -1.43
CA PRO A 38 -13.31 -18.50 -0.83
C PRO A 38 -14.24 -19.12 -1.92
N VAL A 39 -15.08 -20.05 -1.48
CA VAL A 39 -16.08 -20.77 -2.29
C VAL A 39 -17.04 -19.78 -2.97
N LEU A 40 -16.96 -19.66 -4.29
CA LEU A 40 -18.04 -19.11 -5.11
C LEU A 40 -18.91 -20.26 -5.63
N LEU A 41 -20.12 -20.33 -5.08
CA LEU A 41 -21.25 -21.09 -5.59
C LEU A 41 -21.55 -20.65 -7.03
N LEU A 42 -21.29 -21.53 -7.99
CA LEU A 42 -21.90 -21.43 -9.32
C LEU A 42 -23.21 -22.23 -9.30
N SER A 43 -24.29 -21.50 -9.04
CA SER A 43 -25.66 -21.90 -9.34
C SER A 43 -25.92 -21.73 -10.84
N PHE A 44 -26.46 -22.75 -11.49
CA PHE A 44 -27.16 -22.66 -12.79
C PHE A 44 -28.24 -23.76 -12.86
N PRO A 45 -29.32 -23.58 -13.64
CA PRO A 45 -30.68 -23.57 -13.14
C PRO A 45 -31.43 -24.88 -13.40
N CYS A 46 -32.27 -25.28 -12.45
CA CYS A 46 -33.28 -26.31 -12.66
C CYS A 46 -34.35 -25.79 -13.65
N SER A 47 -34.47 -26.47 -14.79
CA SER A 47 -35.67 -26.39 -15.62
C SER A 47 -36.72 -27.37 -15.08
N ALA A 48 -37.96 -26.90 -15.04
CA ALA A 48 -39.10 -27.52 -14.37
C ALA A 48 -39.82 -28.59 -15.22
N GLY A 49 -40.38 -29.61 -14.57
CA GLY A 49 -41.41 -30.49 -15.12
C GLY A 49 -41.44 -31.90 -14.48
N PRO A 50 -42.62 -32.55 -14.31
CA PRO A 50 -43.11 -32.86 -12.96
C PRO A 50 -43.45 -34.35 -12.71
N PHE A 51 -43.88 -34.62 -11.46
CA PHE A 51 -44.57 -35.82 -10.95
C PHE A 51 -43.72 -37.04 -10.54
N LEU A 52 -43.50 -37.17 -9.23
CA LEU A 52 -43.97 -38.34 -8.49
C LEU A 52 -44.21 -37.97 -7.02
N VAL A 53 -45.44 -38.20 -6.60
CA VAL A 53 -46.04 -37.94 -5.30
C VAL A 53 -45.33 -38.78 -4.23
N CYS A 54 -44.73 -38.13 -3.24
CA CYS A 54 -44.40 -38.76 -1.96
C CYS A 54 -45.68 -38.86 -1.13
N ARG A 55 -45.98 -40.06 -0.64
CA ARG A 55 -47.07 -40.32 0.30
C ARG A 55 -46.47 -40.50 1.69
N ASP A 56 -47.13 -39.88 2.66
CA ASP A 56 -46.75 -39.69 4.05
C ASP A 56 -46.53 -40.95 4.90
N ASP A 57 -45.88 -40.65 6.02
CA ASP A 57 -46.08 -41.21 7.36
C ASP A 57 -45.49 -42.59 7.69
N LEU A 58 -44.47 -42.55 8.55
CA LEU A 58 -44.56 -43.19 9.85
C LEU A 58 -43.58 -42.51 10.81
N GLY A 59 -44.16 -41.76 11.74
CA GLY A 59 -43.46 -41.11 12.82
C GLY A 59 -42.78 -42.11 13.77
N ALA A 60 -41.57 -41.75 14.18
CA ALA A 60 -41.04 -42.08 15.49
C ALA A 60 -40.15 -40.92 15.95
N ARG A 61 -40.74 -40.00 16.74
CA ARG A 61 -39.97 -39.07 17.58
C ARG A 61 -39.22 -39.90 18.62
N LEU A 62 -37.93 -40.14 18.38
CA LEU A 62 -37.01 -40.57 19.43
C LEU A 62 -36.60 -39.34 20.26
N PRO A 63 -36.49 -39.47 21.60
CA PRO A 63 -36.14 -38.37 22.47
C PRO A 63 -34.70 -37.89 22.20
N PHE A 64 -34.54 -36.58 22.10
CA PHE A 64 -33.25 -35.92 21.98
C PHE A 64 -32.47 -36.09 23.29
N PHE A 65 -31.54 -37.03 23.30
CA PHE A 65 -30.55 -37.19 24.38
C PHE A 65 -29.30 -36.34 24.06
N PRO A 66 -29.03 -35.26 24.80
CA PRO A 66 -27.81 -34.48 24.64
C PRO A 66 -26.66 -35.21 25.32
N GLY A 67 -26.01 -36.14 24.61
CA GLY A 67 -24.88 -36.89 25.17
C GLY A 67 -24.15 -37.87 24.25
N LEU A 68 -24.64 -38.11 23.02
CA LEU A 68 -24.07 -39.12 22.12
C LEU A 68 -23.40 -38.58 20.84
N SER A 69 -23.19 -37.26 20.75
CA SER A 69 -22.60 -36.63 19.56
C SER A 69 -21.10 -36.92 19.37
N LEU A 70 -20.38 -37.37 20.42
CA LEU A 70 -18.93 -37.59 20.38
C LEU A 70 -18.49 -39.06 20.17
N LEU A 71 -19.39 -40.04 20.33
CA LEU A 71 -19.08 -41.45 20.03
C LEU A 71 -19.45 -41.87 18.59
N GLY A 72 -20.35 -41.15 17.93
CA GLY A 72 -20.77 -41.47 16.55
C GLY A 72 -19.69 -41.18 15.49
N HIS A 73 -18.87 -40.15 15.70
CA HIS A 73 -17.82 -39.76 14.75
C HIS A 73 -16.67 -40.77 14.65
N GLY A 74 -16.30 -41.42 15.77
CA GLY A 74 -15.22 -42.41 15.79
C GLY A 74 -15.60 -43.75 15.15
N LEU A 75 -16.87 -44.17 15.27
CA LEU A 75 -17.37 -45.41 14.67
C LEU A 75 -17.51 -45.30 13.14
N GLY A 76 -18.00 -44.17 12.63
CA GLY A 76 -18.07 -43.91 11.19
C GLY A 76 -16.68 -43.85 10.53
N GLN A 77 -15.70 -43.26 11.20
CA GLN A 77 -14.32 -43.21 10.72
C GLN A 77 -13.69 -44.61 10.62
N ARG A 78 -13.97 -45.50 11.59
CA ARG A 78 -13.41 -46.87 11.63
C ARG A 78 -13.91 -47.74 10.48
N LEU A 79 -15.12 -47.49 9.98
CA LEU A 79 -15.72 -48.21 8.84
C LEU A 79 -15.28 -47.63 7.48
N ARG A 80 -15.02 -46.32 7.39
CA ARG A 80 -14.64 -45.63 6.14
C ARG A 80 -13.14 -45.69 5.85
N SER A 81 -12.30 -45.70 6.88
CA SER A 81 -10.84 -45.81 6.76
C SER A 81 -10.34 -46.98 5.89
N PRO A 82 -10.83 -48.24 6.03
CA PRO A 82 -10.38 -49.34 5.18
C PRO A 82 -10.82 -49.19 3.72
N LEU A 83 -12.00 -48.60 3.47
CA LEU A 83 -12.50 -48.33 2.12
C LEU A 83 -11.64 -47.28 1.40
N VAL A 84 -11.25 -46.22 2.12
CA VAL A 84 -10.33 -45.18 1.63
C VAL A 84 -8.95 -45.79 1.36
N ALA A 85 -8.42 -46.62 2.25
CA ALA A 85 -7.12 -47.27 2.06
C ALA A 85 -7.11 -48.19 0.82
N ALA A 86 -8.17 -48.98 0.63
CA ALA A 86 -8.31 -49.84 -0.55
C ALA A 86 -8.45 -49.03 -1.84
N TRP A 87 -9.23 -47.94 -1.82
CA TRP A 87 -9.36 -47.04 -2.97
C TRP A 87 -8.03 -46.35 -3.31
N LEU A 88 -7.31 -45.82 -2.31
CA LEU A 88 -5.99 -45.23 -2.53
C LEU A 88 -5.01 -46.26 -3.12
N LYS A 89 -4.98 -47.48 -2.60
CA LYS A 89 -4.16 -48.56 -3.19
C LYS A 89 -4.53 -48.82 -4.66
N LYS A 90 -5.82 -48.80 -5.01
CA LYS A 90 -6.28 -48.96 -6.39
C LYS A 90 -5.83 -47.79 -7.29
N ILE A 91 -5.88 -46.55 -6.81
CA ILE A 91 -5.50 -45.35 -7.58
C ILE A 91 -3.99 -45.27 -7.81
N PHE A 92 -3.19 -45.57 -6.78
CA PHE A 92 -1.73 -45.49 -6.84
C PHE A 92 -1.08 -46.75 -7.43
N GLY A 93 -1.78 -47.89 -7.44
CA GLY A 93 -1.25 -49.15 -7.96
C GLY A 93 0.00 -49.58 -7.20
N ASP A 94 1.12 -49.71 -7.91
CA ASP A 94 2.43 -50.06 -7.33
C ASP A 94 3.20 -48.84 -6.79
N HIS A 95 2.70 -47.61 -6.99
CA HIS A 95 3.36 -46.41 -6.48
C HIS A 95 3.09 -46.23 -4.98
N PRO A 96 4.06 -45.70 -4.21
CA PRO A 96 3.85 -45.40 -2.81
C PRO A 96 2.77 -44.33 -2.65
N ILE A 97 1.81 -44.58 -1.75
CA ILE A 97 0.76 -43.61 -1.41
C ILE A 97 1.42 -42.47 -0.63
N PRO A 98 1.24 -41.20 -1.04
CA PRO A 98 1.75 -40.04 -0.31
C PRO A 98 1.27 -40.06 1.15
N GLN A 99 2.16 -39.67 2.08
CA GLN A 99 1.80 -39.58 3.48
C GLN A 99 0.67 -38.54 3.65
N TYR A 100 -0.39 -38.93 4.37
CA TYR A 100 -1.51 -38.05 4.68
C TYR A 100 -1.93 -38.24 6.13
N GLU A 101 -2.52 -37.20 6.70
CA GLU A 101 -3.00 -37.23 8.08
C GLU A 101 -4.33 -38.00 8.16
N VAL A 102 -4.33 -39.14 8.87
CA VAL A 102 -5.52 -39.98 9.07
C VAL A 102 -6.37 -39.41 10.21
N ASN A 103 -7.02 -38.27 9.97
CA ASN A 103 -8.01 -37.68 10.88
C ASN A 103 -9.44 -37.88 10.35
N SER A 104 -10.45 -37.65 11.20
CA SER A 104 -11.87 -37.89 10.86
C SER A 104 -12.31 -37.08 9.65
N ARG A 105 -11.88 -35.82 9.57
CA ARG A 105 -12.18 -34.91 8.47
C ARG A 105 -11.53 -35.36 7.15
N THR A 106 -10.25 -35.72 7.17
CA THR A 106 -9.51 -36.20 6.00
C THR A 106 -10.07 -37.52 5.50
N THR A 107 -10.40 -38.44 6.40
CA THR A 107 -11.02 -39.73 6.05
C THR A 107 -12.37 -39.52 5.38
N GLU A 108 -13.17 -38.56 5.85
CA GLU A 108 -14.47 -38.23 5.26
C GLU A 108 -14.36 -37.61 3.87
N ILE A 109 -13.44 -36.65 3.71
CA ILE A 109 -13.18 -36.00 2.42
C ILE A 109 -12.71 -37.03 1.40
N LEU A 110 -11.76 -37.90 1.79
CA LEU A 110 -11.24 -38.95 0.92
C LEU A 110 -12.31 -40.00 0.59
N TYR A 111 -13.20 -40.32 1.55
CA TYR A 111 -14.31 -41.23 1.31
C TYR A 111 -15.29 -40.65 0.28
N HIS A 112 -15.73 -39.40 0.44
CA HIS A 112 -16.59 -38.75 -0.55
C HIS A 112 -15.92 -38.61 -1.92
N LEU A 113 -14.62 -38.30 -1.94
CA LEU A 113 -13.84 -38.26 -3.17
C LEU A 113 -13.81 -39.64 -3.84
N SER A 114 -13.62 -40.71 -3.07
CA SER A 114 -13.63 -42.08 -3.57
C SER A 114 -14.99 -42.47 -4.16
N GLU A 115 -16.09 -42.11 -3.52
CA GLU A 115 -17.44 -42.40 -4.02
C GLU A 115 -17.75 -41.63 -5.30
N ARG A 116 -17.39 -40.34 -5.36
CA ARG A 116 -17.53 -39.53 -6.58
C ARG A 116 -16.65 -40.06 -7.71
N ASN A 117 -15.43 -40.49 -7.40
CA ASN A 117 -14.54 -41.10 -8.38
C ASN A 117 -15.11 -42.43 -8.89
N ARG A 118 -15.62 -43.30 -8.01
CA ARG A 118 -16.26 -44.56 -8.40
C ARG A 118 -17.52 -44.37 -9.25
N LEU A 119 -18.31 -43.33 -8.99
CA LEU A 119 -19.46 -42.98 -9.84
C LEU A 119 -18.97 -42.55 -11.23
N ARG A 120 -18.06 -41.57 -11.29
CA ARG A 120 -17.51 -41.10 -12.57
C ARG A 120 -16.80 -42.20 -13.35
N ASP A 121 -16.05 -43.07 -12.68
CA ASP A 121 -15.36 -44.19 -13.32
C ASP A 121 -16.37 -45.19 -13.92
N ARG A 122 -17.50 -45.43 -13.23
CA ARG A 122 -18.60 -46.23 -13.77
C ARG A 122 -19.21 -45.58 -15.00
N ASP A 123 -19.50 -44.28 -14.94
CA ASP A 123 -20.08 -43.54 -16.08
C ASP A 123 -19.15 -43.57 -17.29
N VAL A 124 -17.85 -43.35 -17.07
CA VAL A 124 -16.82 -43.46 -18.12
C VAL A 124 -16.73 -44.88 -18.67
N CYS A 125 -16.76 -45.91 -17.81
CA CYS A 125 -16.79 -47.30 -18.27
C CYS A 125 -18.02 -47.59 -19.14
N LEU A 126 -19.21 -47.10 -18.76
CA LEU A 126 -20.42 -47.28 -19.57
C LEU A 126 -20.29 -46.62 -20.94
N VAL A 127 -19.74 -45.40 -21.01
CA VAL A 127 -19.47 -44.72 -22.29
C VAL A 127 -18.45 -45.51 -23.12
N ILE A 128 -17.39 -46.03 -22.51
CA ILE A 128 -16.39 -46.84 -23.23
C ILE A 128 -17.02 -48.10 -23.81
N GLU A 129 -17.83 -48.83 -23.03
CA GLU A 129 -18.48 -50.05 -23.52
C GLU A 129 -19.53 -49.77 -24.60
N ASP A 130 -20.30 -48.70 -24.48
CA ASP A 130 -21.21 -48.23 -25.55
C ASP A 130 -20.46 -47.89 -26.84
N LEU A 131 -19.33 -47.17 -26.75
CA LEU A 131 -18.51 -46.85 -27.92
C LEU A 131 -17.89 -48.09 -28.56
N LYS A 132 -17.43 -49.07 -27.77
CA LYS A 132 -16.93 -50.35 -28.28
C LYS A 132 -18.03 -51.14 -29.00
N GLN A 133 -19.23 -51.19 -28.42
CA GLN A 133 -20.36 -51.84 -29.03
C GLN A 133 -20.70 -51.19 -30.38
N LYS A 134 -20.85 -49.86 -30.42
CA LYS A 134 -21.09 -49.11 -31.67
C LYS A 134 -20.00 -49.33 -32.70
N ALA A 135 -18.73 -49.36 -32.29
CA ALA A 135 -17.62 -49.64 -33.19
C ALA A 135 -17.75 -51.05 -33.81
N SER A 136 -18.09 -52.05 -33.01
CA SER A 136 -18.34 -53.42 -33.49
C SER A 136 -19.55 -53.49 -34.43
N GLU A 137 -20.64 -52.77 -34.12
CA GLU A 137 -21.82 -52.68 -34.98
C GLU A 137 -21.48 -52.06 -36.33
N TYR A 138 -20.78 -50.92 -36.34
CA TYR A 138 -20.33 -50.27 -37.57
C TYR A 138 -19.35 -51.13 -38.38
N GLU A 139 -18.45 -51.85 -37.72
CA GLU A 139 -17.54 -52.78 -38.41
C GLU A 139 -18.31 -53.93 -39.06
N SER A 140 -19.31 -54.48 -38.36
CA SER A 140 -20.16 -55.55 -38.90
C SER A 140 -21.02 -55.09 -40.08
N GLU A 141 -21.57 -53.87 -39.99
CA GLU A 141 -22.35 -53.26 -41.08
C GLU A 141 -21.45 -52.94 -42.28
N ALA A 142 -20.23 -52.43 -42.04
CA ALA A 142 -19.26 -52.19 -43.11
C ALA A 142 -18.90 -53.48 -43.86
N LYS A 143 -18.66 -54.58 -43.13
CA LYS A 143 -18.43 -55.91 -43.71
C LYS A 143 -19.64 -56.40 -44.49
N HIS A 144 -20.84 -56.27 -43.93
CA HIS A 144 -22.09 -56.65 -44.59
C HIS A 144 -22.29 -55.91 -45.93
N LEU A 145 -22.10 -54.60 -45.94
CA LEU A 145 -22.20 -53.78 -47.15
C LEU A 145 -21.11 -54.13 -48.17
N GLN A 146 -19.88 -54.40 -47.72
CA GLN A 146 -18.80 -54.86 -48.59
C GLN A 146 -19.14 -56.20 -49.27
N ASP A 147 -19.62 -57.18 -48.50
CA ASP A 147 -20.02 -58.49 -49.01
C ASP A 147 -21.20 -58.39 -49.97
N LEU A 148 -22.18 -57.53 -49.67
CA LEU A 148 -23.33 -57.27 -50.54
C LEU A 148 -22.87 -56.68 -51.88
N LEU A 149 -22.01 -55.66 -51.88
CA LEU A 149 -21.49 -55.03 -53.10
C LEU A 149 -20.69 -56.01 -53.96
N MET A 150 -19.88 -56.86 -53.31
CA MET A 150 -19.09 -57.88 -53.99
C MET A 150 -19.97 -59.01 -54.56
N GLY A 151 -20.93 -59.50 -53.80
CA GLY A 151 -21.77 -60.65 -54.20
C GLY A 151 -22.90 -60.32 -55.17
N SER A 152 -23.50 -59.12 -55.08
CA SER A 152 -24.65 -58.75 -55.92
C SER A 152 -24.27 -57.95 -57.17
N VAL A 153 -23.25 -57.10 -57.10
CA VAL A 153 -22.86 -56.18 -58.18
C VAL A 153 -21.48 -56.52 -58.76
N ASN A 154 -20.76 -57.51 -58.21
CA ASN A 154 -19.35 -57.81 -58.54
C ASN A 154 -18.45 -56.56 -58.48
N PHE A 155 -18.79 -55.63 -57.58
CA PHE A 155 -18.09 -54.37 -57.47
C PHE A 155 -16.96 -54.50 -56.44
N SER A 156 -15.72 -54.59 -56.93
CA SER A 156 -14.51 -54.57 -56.11
C SER A 156 -13.86 -53.18 -56.16
N PRO A 157 -13.25 -52.69 -55.07
CA PRO A 157 -12.41 -51.48 -55.11
C PRO A 157 -11.31 -51.52 -56.18
N ALA A 158 -10.86 -52.72 -56.59
CA ALA A 158 -9.89 -52.91 -57.67
C ALA A 158 -10.46 -52.67 -59.08
N ASN A 159 -11.78 -52.68 -59.24
CA ASN A 159 -12.46 -52.43 -60.53
C ASN A 159 -12.57 -50.93 -60.84
N LEU A 160 -12.23 -50.07 -59.88
CA LEU A 160 -12.22 -48.62 -60.07
C LEU A 160 -11.01 -48.20 -60.91
N SER A 161 -11.22 -47.22 -61.78
CA SER A 161 -10.10 -46.51 -62.40
C SER A 161 -9.28 -45.79 -61.32
N GLY A 162 -7.99 -45.56 -61.57
CA GLY A 162 -7.15 -44.81 -60.63
C GLY A 162 -7.67 -43.40 -60.31
N ALA A 163 -8.48 -42.80 -61.19
CA ALA A 163 -9.20 -41.56 -60.89
C ALA A 163 -10.37 -41.79 -59.91
N GLY A 164 -11.18 -42.83 -60.13
CA GLY A 164 -12.29 -43.20 -59.26
C GLY A 164 -11.84 -43.51 -57.82
N SER A 165 -10.77 -44.29 -57.65
CA SER A 165 -10.22 -44.59 -56.32
C SER A 165 -9.74 -43.34 -55.60
N ARG A 166 -9.08 -42.40 -56.31
CA ARG A 166 -8.63 -41.14 -55.71
C ARG A 166 -9.80 -40.26 -55.24
N TYR A 167 -10.87 -40.15 -56.02
CA TYR A 167 -12.04 -39.35 -55.62
C TYR A 167 -12.77 -39.96 -54.43
N LEU A 168 -12.94 -41.28 -54.39
CA LEU A 168 -13.55 -41.95 -53.25
C LEU A 168 -12.70 -41.83 -51.98
N ASN A 169 -11.38 -42.00 -52.08
CA ASN A 169 -10.49 -41.80 -50.94
C ASN A 169 -10.56 -40.34 -50.45
N ALA A 170 -10.50 -39.36 -51.35
CA ALA A 170 -10.62 -37.94 -50.98
C ALA A 170 -11.97 -37.63 -50.32
N LEU A 171 -13.06 -38.24 -50.77
CA LEU A 171 -14.38 -38.11 -50.16
C LEU A 171 -14.40 -38.70 -48.74
N VAL A 172 -13.84 -39.90 -48.55
CA VAL A 172 -13.74 -40.55 -47.23
C VAL A 172 -12.85 -39.76 -46.30
N ASP A 173 -11.66 -39.36 -46.77
CA ASP A 173 -10.72 -38.53 -45.99
C ASP A 173 -11.36 -37.21 -45.58
N SER A 174 -12.15 -36.59 -46.47
CA SER A 174 -12.87 -35.36 -46.16
C SER A 174 -13.99 -35.59 -45.14
N ALA A 175 -14.72 -36.69 -45.22
CA ALA A 175 -15.73 -37.07 -44.24
C ALA A 175 -15.09 -37.30 -42.85
N VAL A 176 -13.96 -37.99 -42.80
CA VAL A 176 -13.19 -38.21 -41.57
C VAL A 176 -12.65 -36.90 -41.01
N ALA A 177 -12.09 -36.03 -41.85
CA ALA A 177 -11.55 -34.73 -41.41
C ALA A 177 -12.63 -33.76 -40.91
N LEU A 178 -13.85 -33.85 -41.47
CA LEU A 178 -15.01 -33.07 -41.03
C LEU A 178 -15.83 -33.78 -39.94
N GLU A 179 -15.41 -34.97 -39.50
CA GLU A 179 -16.08 -35.81 -38.51
C GLU A 179 -17.56 -36.08 -38.85
N THR A 180 -17.87 -36.29 -40.15
CA THR A 180 -19.24 -36.56 -40.60
C THR A 180 -19.63 -38.03 -40.42
N LYS A 181 -20.93 -38.27 -40.19
CA LYS A 181 -21.48 -39.63 -40.03
C LYS A 181 -21.42 -40.45 -41.32
N ASP A 182 -21.64 -39.82 -42.46
CA ASP A 182 -21.69 -40.45 -43.78
C ASP A 182 -21.14 -39.51 -44.86
N SER A 183 -21.02 -40.06 -46.07
CA SER A 183 -20.58 -39.31 -47.25
C SER A 183 -21.73 -38.58 -47.97
N SER A 184 -22.87 -38.38 -47.31
CA SER A 184 -24.03 -37.73 -47.90
C SER A 184 -23.88 -36.20 -47.89
N LEU A 185 -24.48 -35.55 -48.88
CA LEU A 185 -24.48 -34.09 -48.96
C LEU A 185 -25.14 -33.43 -47.73
N ALA A 186 -26.14 -34.09 -47.13
CA ALA A 186 -26.84 -33.61 -45.94
C ALA A 186 -25.93 -33.56 -44.70
N SER A 187 -24.91 -34.42 -44.63
CA SER A 187 -23.88 -34.38 -43.57
C SER A 187 -22.76 -33.37 -43.89
N PHE A 188 -22.33 -33.29 -45.15
CA PHE A 188 -21.23 -32.41 -45.56
C PHE A 188 -21.58 -30.92 -45.52
N ILE A 189 -22.77 -30.52 -45.97
CA ILE A 189 -23.13 -29.09 -46.06
C ILE A 189 -23.09 -28.42 -44.67
N PRO A 190 -23.73 -28.96 -43.62
CA PRO A 190 -23.65 -28.38 -42.29
C PRO A 190 -22.21 -28.36 -41.76
N ALA A 191 -21.47 -29.46 -41.89
CA ALA A 191 -20.09 -29.54 -41.38
C ALA A 191 -19.15 -28.50 -42.03
N VAL A 192 -19.26 -28.30 -43.35
CA VAL A 192 -18.51 -27.27 -44.07
C VAL A 192 -18.94 -25.87 -43.66
N ASN A 193 -20.24 -25.63 -43.46
CA ASN A 193 -20.75 -24.34 -42.99
C ASN A 193 -20.31 -24.03 -41.56
N ASP A 194 -20.30 -25.01 -40.67
CA ASP A 194 -19.82 -24.87 -39.30
C ASP A 194 -18.32 -24.55 -39.29
N LEU A 195 -17.52 -25.30 -40.06
CA LEU A 195 -16.08 -25.03 -40.20
C LEU A 195 -15.81 -23.63 -40.79
N THR A 196 -16.59 -23.23 -41.80
CA THR A 196 -16.50 -21.91 -42.41
C THR A 196 -16.85 -20.81 -41.40
N SER A 197 -17.91 -21.00 -40.63
CA SER A 197 -18.32 -20.07 -39.57
C SER A 197 -17.24 -19.95 -38.49
N ASP A 198 -16.65 -21.07 -38.10
CA ASP A 198 -15.57 -21.14 -37.12
C ASP A 198 -14.30 -20.45 -37.62
N LEU A 199 -13.97 -20.61 -38.90
CA LEU A 199 -12.88 -19.90 -39.56
C LEU A 199 -13.10 -18.38 -39.50
N PHE A 200 -14.30 -17.89 -39.85
CA PHE A 200 -14.61 -16.47 -39.78
C PHE A 200 -14.57 -15.93 -38.35
N ARG A 201 -15.14 -16.67 -37.39
CA ARG A 201 -15.09 -16.31 -35.96
C ARG A 201 -13.66 -16.21 -35.46
N THR A 202 -12.81 -17.18 -35.81
CA THR A 202 -11.40 -17.21 -35.43
C THR A 202 -10.63 -16.05 -36.07
N LYS A 203 -10.87 -15.79 -37.36
CA LYS A 203 -10.26 -14.66 -38.08
C LYS A 203 -10.64 -13.31 -37.46
N SER A 204 -11.91 -13.11 -37.12
CA SER A 204 -12.38 -11.89 -36.46
C SER A 204 -11.72 -11.69 -35.09
N LYS A 205 -11.68 -12.74 -34.25
CA LYS A 205 -11.01 -12.69 -32.95
C LYS A 205 -9.51 -12.41 -33.08
N ASN A 206 -8.85 -12.99 -34.08
CA ASN A 206 -7.44 -12.74 -34.33
C ASN A 206 -7.19 -11.27 -34.71
N GLU A 207 -8.08 -10.64 -35.48
CA GLU A 207 -7.97 -9.23 -35.81
C GLU A 207 -8.23 -8.32 -34.62
N GLU A 208 -9.23 -8.64 -33.78
CA GLU A 208 -9.48 -7.97 -32.51
C GLU A 208 -8.25 -8.02 -31.59
N ILE A 209 -7.67 -9.20 -31.40
CA ILE A 209 -6.44 -9.38 -30.59
C ILE A 209 -5.28 -8.56 -31.15
N LYS A 210 -5.10 -8.48 -32.47
CA LYS A 210 -4.05 -7.63 -33.07
C LYS A 210 -4.27 -6.16 -32.77
N LEU A 211 -5.50 -5.67 -32.84
CA LEU A 211 -5.83 -4.29 -32.52
C LEU A 211 -5.57 -3.98 -31.04
N GLU A 212 -5.96 -4.89 -30.14
CA GLU A 212 -5.67 -4.77 -28.70
C GLU A 212 -4.17 -4.78 -28.41
N LEU A 213 -3.41 -5.66 -29.08
CA LEU A 213 -1.96 -5.74 -28.96
C LEU A 213 -1.30 -4.43 -29.40
N ALA A 214 -1.69 -3.89 -30.56
CA ALA A 214 -1.18 -2.62 -31.05
C ALA A 214 -1.52 -1.43 -30.11
N LYS A 215 -2.70 -1.46 -29.47
CA LYS A 215 -3.08 -0.48 -28.45
C LYS A 215 -2.20 -0.61 -27.20
N LEU A 216 -1.96 -1.85 -26.75
CA LEU A 216 -1.12 -2.12 -25.59
C LEU A 216 0.33 -1.69 -25.83
N GLU A 217 0.89 -1.94 -27.01
CA GLU A 217 2.22 -1.49 -27.42
C GLU A 217 2.36 0.04 -27.37
N LYS A 218 1.37 0.78 -27.88
CA LYS A 218 1.35 2.25 -27.81
C LYS A 218 1.31 2.74 -26.36
N ASN A 219 0.45 2.13 -25.53
CA ASN A 219 0.35 2.48 -24.11
C ASN A 219 1.64 2.17 -23.35
N LEU A 220 2.27 1.02 -23.63
CA LEU A 220 3.54 0.63 -23.03
C LEU A 220 4.63 1.63 -23.41
N THR A 221 4.72 2.00 -24.68
CA THR A 221 5.69 2.99 -25.17
C THR A 221 5.49 4.35 -24.49
N ALA A 222 4.25 4.83 -24.39
CA ALA A 222 3.94 6.08 -23.70
C ALA A 222 4.32 6.03 -22.21
N THR A 223 4.04 4.90 -21.55
CA THR A 223 4.38 4.67 -20.13
C THR A 223 5.89 4.64 -19.91
N LEU A 224 6.65 3.98 -20.79
CA LEU A 224 8.12 3.94 -20.72
C LEU A 224 8.74 5.32 -20.92
N VAL A 225 8.21 6.13 -21.84
CA VAL A 225 8.64 7.53 -22.01
C VAL A 225 8.38 8.34 -20.75
N LEU A 226 7.18 8.20 -20.16
CA LEU A 226 6.84 8.88 -18.91
C LEU A 226 7.75 8.46 -17.75
N GLU A 227 8.00 7.15 -17.61
CA GLU A 227 8.93 6.61 -16.60
C GLU A 227 10.32 7.24 -16.73
N LYS A 228 10.83 7.37 -17.96
CA LYS A 228 12.12 8.01 -18.22
C LYS A 228 12.10 9.49 -17.80
N CYS A 229 11.06 10.24 -18.16
CA CYS A 229 10.91 11.64 -17.75
C CYS A 229 10.88 11.79 -16.22
N LEU A 230 10.09 10.96 -15.54
CA LEU A 230 9.98 10.98 -14.08
C LEU A 230 11.31 10.64 -13.40
N ARG A 231 12.10 9.70 -13.96
CA ARG A 231 13.44 9.38 -13.46
C ARG A 231 14.41 10.56 -13.61
N GLU A 232 14.33 11.28 -14.73
CA GLU A 232 15.14 12.49 -14.95
C GLU A 232 14.76 13.61 -13.99
N ASP A 233 13.47 13.83 -13.76
CA ASP A 233 13.00 14.86 -12.82
C ASP A 233 13.31 14.52 -11.36
N LEU A 234 13.25 13.25 -10.98
CA LEU A 234 13.71 12.77 -9.67
C LEU A 234 15.19 13.10 -9.46
N LYS A 235 16.05 12.83 -10.46
CA LYS A 235 17.47 13.18 -10.40
C LYS A 235 17.69 14.69 -10.24
N LYS A 236 16.93 15.53 -10.95
CA LYS A 236 16.99 16.99 -10.77
C LYS A 236 16.57 17.40 -9.35
N ALA A 237 15.49 16.83 -8.83
CA ALA A 237 15.00 17.12 -7.49
C ALA A 237 16.01 16.72 -6.41
N GLU A 238 16.67 15.57 -6.55
CA GLU A 238 17.76 15.14 -5.66
C GLU A 238 18.95 16.11 -5.68
N LEU A 239 19.34 16.60 -6.86
CA LEU A 239 20.39 17.61 -6.99
C LEU A 239 19.98 18.92 -6.30
N HIS A 240 18.75 19.40 -6.51
CA HIS A 240 18.24 20.58 -5.81
C HIS A 240 18.21 20.40 -4.28
N LEU A 241 17.76 19.24 -3.81
CA LEU A 241 17.76 18.90 -2.39
C LEU A 241 19.18 18.94 -1.80
N SER A 242 20.15 18.39 -2.51
CA SER A 242 21.55 18.39 -2.07
C SER A 242 22.13 19.81 -1.95
N ALA A 243 21.81 20.69 -2.92
CA ALA A 243 22.25 22.07 -2.90
C ALA A 243 21.60 22.87 -1.76
N GLU A 244 20.31 22.66 -1.51
CA GLU A 244 19.62 23.31 -0.38
C GLU A 244 20.12 22.81 0.97
N ARG A 245 20.40 21.50 1.10
CA ARG A 245 21.05 20.95 2.31
C ARG A 245 22.38 21.63 2.58
N ALA A 246 23.25 21.74 1.57
CA ALA A 246 24.54 22.43 1.73
C ALA A 246 24.38 23.91 2.15
N LYS A 247 23.37 24.62 1.63
CA LYS A 247 23.05 25.99 2.05
C LYS A 247 22.57 26.06 3.51
N VAL A 248 21.71 25.13 3.91
CA VAL A 248 21.21 25.04 5.30
C VAL A 248 22.36 24.74 6.25
N ASP A 249 23.24 23.79 5.91
CA ASP A 249 24.41 23.44 6.72
C ASP A 249 25.37 24.64 6.87
N ASN A 250 25.62 25.38 5.79
CA ASN A 250 26.42 26.61 5.85
C ASN A 250 25.78 27.68 6.75
N ARG A 251 24.46 27.88 6.65
CA ARG A 251 23.73 28.81 7.52
C ARG A 251 23.79 28.38 8.98
N LEU A 252 23.69 27.08 9.26
CA LEU A 252 23.79 26.53 10.60
C LEU A 252 25.18 26.80 11.19
N GLN A 253 26.24 26.50 10.44
CA GLN A 253 27.62 26.81 10.85
C GLN A 253 27.83 28.30 11.11
N ASN A 254 27.29 29.17 10.26
CA ASN A 254 27.37 30.62 10.46
C ASN A 254 26.61 31.07 11.72
N MET A 255 25.44 30.49 12.00
CA MET A 255 24.68 30.77 13.20
C MET A 255 25.44 30.34 14.46
N ASP A 256 26.05 29.15 14.47
CA ASP A 256 26.86 28.67 15.59
C ASP A 256 28.08 29.56 15.83
N PHE A 257 28.74 30.02 14.77
CA PHE A 257 29.84 30.99 14.87
C PHE A 257 29.38 32.32 15.48
N LEU A 258 28.26 32.88 15.02
CA LEU A 258 27.72 34.13 15.56
C LEU A 258 27.31 33.98 17.03
N LYS A 259 26.75 32.84 17.40
CA LYS A 259 26.40 32.53 18.79
C LYS A 259 27.65 32.48 19.67
N ALA A 260 28.69 31.76 19.26
CA ALA A 260 29.96 31.69 19.98
C ALA A 260 30.59 33.09 20.16
N LYS A 261 30.59 33.91 19.09
CA LYS A 261 31.12 35.29 19.15
C LYS A 261 30.30 36.19 20.08
N SER A 262 28.98 36.03 20.11
CA SER A 262 28.12 36.78 21.04
C SER A 262 28.38 36.40 22.49
N GLU A 263 28.66 35.12 22.76
CA GLU A 263 29.02 34.64 24.10
C GLU A 263 30.38 35.17 24.53
N GLU A 264 31.37 35.18 23.62
CA GLU A 264 32.69 35.79 23.85
C GLU A 264 32.57 37.26 24.23
N PHE A 265 31.80 38.06 23.47
CA PHE A 265 31.56 39.46 23.82
C PHE A 265 30.86 39.61 25.17
N ARG A 266 29.88 38.76 25.49
CA ARG A 266 29.20 38.76 26.78
C ARG A 266 30.14 38.43 27.94
N PHE A 267 31.09 37.51 27.74
CA PHE A 267 32.15 37.24 28.73
C PHE A 267 33.09 38.43 28.89
N GLY A 268 33.54 39.04 27.79
CA GLY A 268 34.40 40.23 27.82
C GLY A 268 33.76 41.43 28.53
N ILE A 269 32.48 41.71 28.26
CA ILE A 269 31.72 42.77 28.93
C ILE A 269 31.66 42.50 30.44
N ARG A 270 31.26 41.30 30.86
CA ARG A 270 31.19 40.94 32.29
C ARG A 270 32.53 41.06 32.99
N ALA A 271 33.62 40.61 32.35
CA ALA A 271 34.96 40.74 32.91
C ALA A 271 35.38 42.21 33.06
N ALA A 272 35.06 43.07 32.09
CA ALA A 272 35.35 44.50 32.17
C ALA A 272 34.50 45.19 33.25
N GLU A 273 33.21 44.87 33.36
CA GLU A 273 32.31 45.35 34.41
C GLU A 273 32.80 44.93 35.81
N GLU A 274 33.27 43.69 35.95
CA GLU A 274 33.86 43.20 37.19
C GLU A 274 35.18 43.92 37.51
N GLN A 275 36.04 44.16 36.52
CA GLN A 275 37.24 44.97 36.71
C GLN A 275 36.93 46.42 37.12
N LEU A 276 35.90 47.04 36.54
CA LEU A 276 35.46 48.38 36.94
C LEU A 276 34.94 48.37 38.39
N SER A 277 34.16 47.35 38.75
CA SER A 277 33.61 47.18 40.10
C SER A 277 34.72 46.97 41.14
N THR A 278 35.72 46.11 40.85
CA THR A 278 36.87 45.88 41.75
C THR A 278 37.74 47.13 41.97
N ARG A 279 37.81 48.02 40.97
CA ARG A 279 38.50 49.32 41.07
C ARG A 279 37.68 50.38 41.81
N GLY A 280 36.52 50.03 42.36
CA GLY A 280 35.67 50.93 43.14
C GLY A 280 34.85 51.90 42.29
N MET A 281 34.61 51.58 41.01
CA MET A 281 33.73 52.38 40.16
C MET A 281 32.27 52.13 40.56
N ASP A 282 31.64 53.11 41.19
CA ASP A 282 30.22 53.08 41.56
C ASP A 282 29.35 53.81 40.53
N ALA A 283 28.06 53.49 40.45
CA ALA A 283 27.12 54.13 39.54
C ALA A 283 27.01 55.66 39.76
N SER A 284 27.31 56.14 40.98
CA SER A 284 27.37 57.58 41.29
C SER A 284 28.53 58.31 40.60
N LEU A 285 29.58 57.60 40.18
CA LEU A 285 30.72 58.14 39.44
C LEU A 285 30.52 58.06 37.92
N SER A 286 29.33 57.68 37.45
CA SER A 286 29.00 57.72 36.03
C SER A 286 29.02 59.16 35.50
N HIS A 287 29.35 59.33 34.22
CA HIS A 287 29.33 60.65 33.57
C HIS A 287 27.98 61.35 33.76
N GLN A 288 26.88 60.62 33.62
CA GLN A 288 25.53 61.15 33.79
C GLN A 288 25.27 61.65 35.22
N SER A 289 25.70 60.88 36.23
CA SER A 289 25.57 61.26 37.63
C SER A 289 26.44 62.47 38.00
N LEU A 290 27.69 62.52 37.51
CA LEU A 290 28.59 63.64 37.71
C LEU A 290 28.07 64.93 37.07
N VAL A 291 27.53 64.84 35.85
CA VAL A 291 26.89 65.96 35.16
C VAL A 291 25.70 66.46 35.97
N ALA A 292 24.78 65.58 36.38
CA ALA A 292 23.62 65.96 37.19
C ALA A 292 24.01 66.61 38.54
N LEU A 293 25.10 66.15 39.17
CA LEU A 293 25.61 66.72 40.42
C LEU A 293 26.24 68.10 40.20
N SER A 294 26.95 68.27 39.08
CA SER A 294 27.50 69.57 38.67
C SER A 294 26.41 70.59 38.36
N GLU A 295 25.33 70.18 37.71
CA GLU A 295 24.16 71.02 37.44
C GLU A 295 23.48 71.45 38.74
N LYS A 296 23.27 70.52 39.69
CA LYS A 296 22.74 70.84 41.02
C LYS A 296 23.63 71.82 41.79
N LEU A 297 24.95 71.65 41.70
CA LEU A 297 25.91 72.53 42.36
C LEU A 297 25.92 73.93 41.74
N ALA A 298 25.79 74.03 40.42
CA ALA A 298 25.63 75.30 39.73
C ALA A 298 24.35 76.03 40.17
N GLU A 299 23.25 75.30 40.31
CA GLU A 299 21.98 75.84 40.81
C GLU A 299 22.10 76.33 42.27
N LEU A 300 22.68 75.52 43.16
CA LEU A 300 22.95 75.91 44.55
C LEU A 300 23.86 77.15 44.64
N LYS A 301 24.89 77.24 43.80
CA LYS A 301 25.75 78.44 43.72
C LYS A 301 24.94 79.66 43.28
N ARG A 302 24.08 79.53 42.27
CA ARG A 302 23.18 80.59 41.81
C ARG A 302 22.29 81.09 42.94
N GLN A 303 21.82 80.21 43.82
CA GLN A 303 21.00 80.54 44.99
C GLN A 303 21.80 81.12 46.17
N THR A 304 23.06 80.71 46.35
CA THR A 304 23.91 81.15 47.48
C THR A 304 24.45 82.57 47.28
N ILE A 305 24.70 83.00 46.05
CA ILE A 305 25.18 84.37 45.71
C ILE A 305 24.28 85.47 46.32
N PRO A 306 22.94 85.48 46.11
CA PRO A 306 22.08 86.52 46.69
C PRO A 306 21.95 86.40 48.22
N LEU A 307 22.02 85.19 48.78
CA LEU A 307 22.00 84.97 50.24
C LEU A 307 23.28 85.52 50.90
N LYS A 308 24.45 85.29 50.31
CA LYS A 308 25.71 85.86 50.79
C LYS A 308 25.70 87.39 50.71
N LYS A 309 25.17 87.96 49.61
CA LYS A 309 24.98 89.40 49.47
C LYS A 309 24.06 89.99 50.56
N LYS A 310 23.00 89.28 50.96
CA LYS A 310 22.18 89.66 52.12
C LYS A 310 22.97 89.58 53.42
N LEU A 311 23.74 88.52 53.66
CA LEU A 311 24.55 88.39 54.88
C LEU A 311 25.60 89.50 55.00
N GLU A 312 26.30 89.82 53.91
CA GLU A 312 27.28 90.92 53.87
C GLU A 312 26.64 92.25 54.26
N SER A 313 25.39 92.52 53.82
CA SER A 313 24.65 93.71 54.25
C SER A 313 24.32 93.76 55.74
N TYR A 314 24.27 92.61 56.42
CA TYR A 314 24.07 92.55 57.87
C TYR A 314 25.39 92.67 58.67
N LEU A 315 26.54 92.43 58.05
CA LEU A 315 27.86 92.50 58.70
C LEU A 315 28.42 93.94 58.82
N ASP A 316 27.87 94.90 58.08
CA ASP A 316 28.16 96.34 58.21
C ASP A 316 27.48 96.99 59.43
N LEU A 317 26.66 96.25 60.19
CA LEU A 317 26.07 96.73 61.43
C LEU A 317 27.04 96.50 62.60
N MET A 318 27.50 97.60 63.22
CA MET A 318 28.44 97.55 64.36
C MET A 318 27.95 96.60 65.47
N PRO A 319 28.76 95.60 65.87
CA PRO A 319 28.34 94.55 66.80
C PRO A 319 28.57 94.97 68.25
N ASN A 320 27.86 96.00 68.72
CA ASN A 320 27.66 96.17 70.16
C ASN A 320 26.44 97.06 70.48
N PRO A 321 25.28 96.49 70.85
CA PRO A 321 24.09 97.27 71.21
C PRO A 321 24.34 98.20 72.42
N SER A 322 25.27 97.87 73.31
CA SER A 322 25.63 98.70 74.46
C SER A 322 26.40 99.97 74.05
N LEU A 323 27.22 99.90 73.00
CA LEU A 323 27.99 101.05 72.50
C LEU A 323 27.10 102.02 71.69
N ALA A 324 26.11 101.47 70.97
CA ALA A 324 25.09 102.27 70.29
C ALA A 324 24.20 103.03 71.28
N GLN A 325 23.85 102.40 72.40
CA GLN A 325 23.03 103.04 73.45
C GLN A 325 23.78 104.17 74.16
N VAL A 326 25.09 104.01 74.41
CA VAL A 326 25.94 105.10 74.95
C VAL A 326 26.03 106.28 73.98
N LYS A 327 26.24 106.02 72.67
CA LYS A 327 26.27 107.06 71.63
C LYS A 327 24.94 107.81 71.50
N ILE A 328 23.81 107.13 71.68
CA ILE A 328 22.47 107.74 71.65
C ILE A 328 22.26 108.65 72.86
N GLU A 329 22.69 108.23 74.06
CA GLU A 329 22.59 109.10 75.24
C GLU A 329 23.56 110.28 75.17
N GLU A 330 24.81 110.08 74.74
CA GLU A 330 25.78 111.16 74.53
C GLU A 330 25.24 112.25 73.59
N ALA A 331 24.59 111.86 72.49
CA ALA A 331 23.93 112.80 71.57
C ALA A 331 22.69 113.50 72.17
N LYS A 332 21.96 112.87 73.10
CA LYS A 332 20.87 113.53 73.84
C LYS A 332 21.41 114.59 74.81
N TRP A 333 22.50 114.30 75.51
CA TRP A 333 23.16 115.28 76.37
C TRP A 333 23.68 116.48 75.57
N GLU A 334 24.24 116.27 74.37
CA GLU A 334 24.63 117.36 73.47
C GLU A 334 23.42 118.18 72.99
N LEU A 335 22.27 117.54 72.70
CA LEU A 335 21.06 118.23 72.29
C LEU A 335 20.47 119.10 73.41
N ASP A 336 20.35 118.56 74.63
CA ASP A 336 19.83 119.29 75.79
C ASP A 336 20.73 120.49 76.14
N ALA A 337 22.05 120.37 75.95
CA ALA A 337 22.98 121.47 76.14
C ALA A 337 22.78 122.59 75.11
N ILE A 338 22.60 122.25 73.83
CA ILE A 338 22.34 123.21 72.76
C ILE A 338 20.94 123.85 72.93
N GLU A 339 19.95 123.09 73.36
CA GLU A 339 18.59 123.58 73.61
C GLU A 339 18.54 124.51 74.82
N ALA A 340 19.30 124.24 75.88
CA ALA A 340 19.50 125.16 77.01
C ALA A 340 20.23 126.45 76.59
N GLU A 341 21.23 126.36 75.72
CA GLU A 341 21.95 127.52 75.18
C GLU A 341 21.03 128.39 74.28
N LEU A 342 20.16 127.75 73.49
CA LEU A 342 19.13 128.42 72.69
C LEU A 342 18.09 129.11 73.59
N THR A 343 17.62 128.44 74.64
CA THR A 343 16.64 128.98 75.60
C THR A 343 17.20 130.20 76.34
N LYS A 344 18.49 130.20 76.68
CA LYS A 344 19.19 131.34 77.29
C LYS A 344 19.33 132.52 76.34
N LYS A 345 19.51 132.28 75.03
CA LYS A 345 19.55 133.33 74.00
C LYS A 345 18.18 133.89 73.65
N VAL A 346 17.11 133.11 73.75
CA VAL A 346 15.73 133.57 73.51
C VAL A 346 15.22 134.44 74.67
N ASN A 347 15.55 134.12 75.93
CA ASN A 347 15.17 134.95 77.09
C ASN A 347 15.94 136.28 77.24
N MET A 348 17.01 136.51 76.47
CA MET A 348 17.70 137.82 76.41
C MET A 348 17.16 138.75 75.31
N MET A 349 16.09 138.37 74.61
CA MET A 349 15.44 139.18 73.56
C MET A 349 14.06 139.74 73.97
N GLU A 350 13.63 139.60 75.24
CA GLU A 350 12.34 140.11 75.75
C GLU A 350 12.43 141.15 76.90
N LEU A 351 13.52 141.93 76.99
CA LEU A 351 13.55 143.19 77.76
C LEU A 351 14.30 144.30 77.01
#